data_AF-A0A6P1DZI1-F1
#
_entry.id   AF-A0A6P1DZI1-F1
#
_cell.length_a   1.000
_cell.length_b   1.000
_cell.length_c   1.000
_cell.angle_alpha   90.00
_cell.angle_beta   90.00
_cell.angle_gamma   90.00
#
_symmetry.space_group_name_H-M   'P 1'
#
loop_
_entity.id
_entity.type
_entity.pdbx_description
1 polymer ?
#
loop_
_entity_poly.entity_id
_entity_poly.type
_entity_poly.pdbx_seq_one_letter_code
_entity_poly.pdbx_strand_id
1 'polypeptide(L)'
;MWRQVRSSALEAPLWTFATTETFRDGALRAVNLGEDADTTGAIYGQLAGAYYGGEAIPANWRACHARAEEIDAMADRFRALSDRLID
;
A
#
# COMPACT_ATOMS: atom_id res chain seq x y z
N MET A 1 -6.56 -7.83 -28.48
CA MET A 1 -6.48 -6.50 -27.85
C MET A 1 -7.25 -6.59 -26.53
N TRP A 2 -6.53 -6.53 -25.42
CA TRP A 2 -6.87 -6.98 -24.08
C TRP A 2 -8.11 -6.28 -23.48
N ARG A 3 -9.27 -6.94 -23.54
CA ARG A 3 -10.47 -6.56 -22.78
C ARG A 3 -10.95 -7.81 -22.03
N GLN A 4 -11.17 -7.67 -20.73
CA GLN A 4 -11.58 -8.71 -19.78
C GLN A 4 -10.51 -9.75 -19.37
N VAL A 5 -9.62 -9.37 -18.45
CA VAL A 5 -9.23 -10.28 -17.36
C VAL A 5 -9.83 -9.69 -16.08
N ARG A 6 -10.57 -10.53 -15.35
CA ARG A 6 -11.56 -10.12 -14.36
C ARG A 6 -10.95 -10.18 -12.95
N SER A 7 -10.39 -9.08 -12.49
CA SER A 7 -10.50 -8.48 -11.14
C SER A 7 -9.44 -7.39 -11.05
N SER A 8 -9.68 -6.26 -11.70
CA SER A 8 -8.74 -5.12 -11.75
C SER A 8 -8.25 -4.72 -10.36
N ALA A 9 -9.13 -4.81 -9.34
CA ALA A 9 -8.82 -4.43 -7.97
C ALA A 9 -7.67 -5.24 -7.34
N LEU A 10 -7.47 -6.53 -7.68
CA LEU A 10 -6.39 -7.33 -7.08
C LEU A 10 -5.25 -7.65 -8.02
N GLU A 11 -5.53 -7.84 -9.31
CA GLU A 11 -4.50 -8.25 -10.29
C GLU A 11 -3.43 -7.16 -10.45
N ALA A 12 -3.84 -5.91 -10.68
CA ALA A 12 -2.93 -4.78 -10.85
C ALA A 12 -2.01 -4.52 -9.64
N PRO A 13 -2.52 -4.42 -8.40
CA PRO A 13 -1.65 -4.19 -7.25
C PRO A 13 -0.74 -5.36 -6.93
N LEU A 14 -1.21 -6.62 -7.07
CA LEU A 14 -0.39 -7.81 -6.82
C LEU A 14 0.73 -7.94 -7.84
N TRP A 15 0.43 -7.75 -9.13
CA TRP A 15 1.45 -7.78 -10.17
C TRP A 15 2.48 -6.67 -9.97
N THR A 16 2.04 -5.46 -9.60
CA THR A 16 2.95 -4.35 -9.31
C THR A 16 3.86 -4.65 -8.13
N PHE A 17 3.30 -5.20 -7.04
CA PHE A 17 4.07 -5.64 -5.89
C PHE A 17 5.10 -6.71 -6.25
N ALA A 18 4.71 -7.72 -7.04
CA ALA A 18 5.58 -8.81 -7.44
C ALA A 18 6.67 -8.40 -8.46
N THR A 19 6.55 -7.23 -9.09
CA THR A 19 7.44 -6.78 -10.18
C THR A 19 8.17 -5.47 -9.87
N THR A 20 8.15 -5.02 -8.62
CA THR A 20 8.89 -3.84 -8.15
C THR A 20 9.63 -4.15 -6.84
N GLU A 21 10.74 -3.45 -6.60
CA GLU A 21 11.65 -3.75 -5.49
C GLU A 21 11.58 -2.72 -4.36
N THR A 22 10.91 -1.59 -4.57
CA THR A 22 10.74 -0.54 -3.56
C THR A 22 9.28 -0.13 -3.44
N PHE A 23 8.88 0.30 -2.24
CA PHE A 23 7.55 0.86 -2.00
C PHE A 23 7.25 2.00 -2.98
N ARG A 24 8.23 2.90 -3.19
CA ARG A 24 8.07 4.07 -4.05
C ARG A 24 7.80 3.68 -5.50
N ASP A 25 8.63 2.80 -6.06
CA ASP A 25 8.53 2.44 -7.48
C ASP A 25 7.25 1.65 -7.75
N GLY A 26 6.88 0.75 -6.85
CA GLY A 26 5.61 0.03 -6.97
C GLY A 26 4.40 0.93 -6.76
N ALA A 27 4.43 1.87 -5.80
CA ALA A 27 3.31 2.81 -5.61
C ALA A 27 3.10 3.68 -6.86
N LEU A 28 4.19 4.21 -7.43
CA LEU A 28 4.12 4.97 -8.68
C LEU A 28 3.60 4.13 -9.84
N ARG A 29 4.05 2.88 -9.97
CA ARG A 29 3.56 1.97 -11.02
C ARG A 29 2.08 1.67 -10.84
N ALA A 30 1.65 1.35 -9.61
CA ALA A 30 0.29 0.97 -9.27
C ALA A 30 -0.72 2.06 -9.66
N VAL A 31 -0.47 3.33 -9.28
CA VAL A 31 -1.38 4.44 -9.59
C VAL A 31 -1.34 4.88 -11.05
N ASN A 32 -0.28 4.55 -11.79
CA ASN A 32 -0.14 4.86 -13.22
C ASN A 32 -0.64 3.76 -14.16
N LEU A 33 -1.16 2.63 -13.65
CA LEU A 33 -1.77 1.58 -14.47
C LEU A 33 -3.13 1.98 -15.06
N GLY A 34 -3.78 3.02 -14.53
CA GLY A 34 -5.04 3.58 -15.01
C GLY A 34 -6.29 2.97 -14.36
N GLU A 35 -7.46 3.29 -14.95
CA GLU A 35 -8.83 2.87 -14.60
C GLU A 35 -9.28 3.12 -13.15
N ASP A 36 -8.65 2.49 -12.16
CA ASP A 36 -9.05 2.45 -10.75
C ASP A 36 -7.81 2.65 -9.86
N ALA A 37 -7.17 3.80 -10.04
CA ALA A 37 -5.86 4.11 -9.48
C ALA A 37 -5.88 4.27 -7.96
N ASP A 38 -6.95 4.79 -7.38
CA ASP A 38 -7.12 4.95 -5.94
C ASP A 38 -7.30 3.60 -5.25
N THR A 39 -8.16 2.71 -5.78
CA THR A 39 -8.32 1.36 -5.24
C THR A 39 -7.04 0.54 -5.42
N THR A 40 -6.43 0.59 -6.60
CA THR A 40 -5.16 -0.11 -6.89
C THR A 40 -4.04 0.39 -5.98
N GLY A 41 -3.89 1.70 -5.84
CA GLY A 41 -2.89 2.31 -4.96
C GLY A 41 -3.13 1.97 -3.48
N ALA A 42 -4.39 1.94 -3.03
CA ALA A 42 -4.73 1.57 -1.66
C ALA A 42 -4.40 0.11 -1.35
N ILE A 43 -4.76 -0.82 -2.24
CA ILE A 43 -4.47 -2.26 -2.07
C ILE A 43 -2.96 -2.52 -2.14
N TYR A 44 -2.27 -1.92 -3.10
CA TYR A 44 -0.81 -1.98 -3.19
C TYR A 44 -0.18 -1.45 -1.89
N GLY A 45 -0.61 -0.27 -1.42
CA GLY A 45 -0.06 0.40 -0.25
C GLY A 45 -0.19 -0.42 1.04
N GLN A 46 -1.31 -1.12 1.22
CA GLN A 46 -1.50 -2.03 2.36
C GLN A 46 -0.49 -3.19 2.33
N LEU A 47 -0.36 -3.87 1.18
CA LEU A 47 0.54 -5.01 1.01
C LEU A 47 2.01 -4.59 1.12
N ALA A 48 2.40 -3.57 0.37
CA ALA A 48 3.76 -3.06 0.33
C ALA A 48 4.16 -2.42 1.66
N GLY A 49 3.24 -1.72 2.35
CA GLY A 49 3.50 -1.14 3.67
C GLY A 49 3.72 -2.21 4.74
N ALA A 50 2.98 -3.33 4.70
CA ALA A 50 3.20 -4.46 5.59
C ALA A 50 4.54 -5.18 5.33
N TYR A 51 4.96 -5.26 4.06
CA TYR A 51 6.19 -5.95 3.66
C TYR A 51 7.46 -5.10 3.83
N TYR A 52 7.47 -3.87 3.32
CA TYR A 52 8.63 -2.98 3.36
C TYR A 52 8.72 -2.15 4.65
N GLY A 53 7.63 -2.07 5.42
CA GLY A 53 7.52 -1.24 6.63
C GLY A 53 7.13 0.21 6.35
N GLY A 54 6.55 0.89 7.35
CA GLY A 54 6.09 2.27 7.23
C GLY A 54 7.19 3.29 6.92
N GLU A 55 8.43 3.01 7.33
CA GLU A 55 9.60 3.85 7.04
C GLU A 55 10.06 3.78 5.56
N ALA A 56 9.62 2.77 4.79
CA ALA A 56 9.90 2.68 3.37
C ALA A 56 9.02 3.62 2.52
N ILE A 57 7.93 4.15 3.09
CA ILE A 57 7.06 5.12 2.43
C ILE A 57 7.78 6.48 2.43
N PRO A 58 7.90 7.17 1.28
CA PRO A 58 8.51 8.49 1.23
C PRO A 58 7.91 9.45 2.28
N ALA A 59 8.76 10.02 3.13
CA ALA A 59 8.33 10.82 4.28
C ALA A 59 7.41 11.98 3.88
N ASN A 60 7.66 12.60 2.72
CA ASN A 60 6.83 13.67 2.18
C ASN A 60 5.43 13.19 1.77
N TRP A 61 5.24 11.91 1.43
CA TRP A 61 3.91 11.34 1.14
C TRP A 61 3.15 11.01 2.42
N ARG A 62 3.84 10.51 3.46
CA ARG A 62 3.25 10.28 4.79
C ARG A 62 2.77 11.60 5.41
N ALA A 63 3.60 12.64 5.35
CA ALA A 63 3.32 13.93 5.95
C ALA A 63 2.14 14.68 5.31
N CYS A 64 1.79 14.40 4.04
CA CYS A 64 0.70 15.09 3.34
C CYS A 64 -0.64 14.34 3.38
N HIS A 65 -0.69 13.15 4.00
CA HIS A 65 -1.91 12.34 4.01
C HIS A 65 -2.96 12.92 4.97
N ALA A 66 -4.22 12.96 4.54
CA ALA A 66 -5.30 13.37 5.43
C ALA A 66 -5.36 12.43 6.64
N ARG A 67 -5.48 13.01 7.84
CA ARG A 67 -5.58 12.29 9.13
C ARG A 67 -4.35 11.43 9.44
N ALA A 68 -3.16 11.82 8.97
CA ALA A 68 -1.91 11.09 9.21
C ALA A 68 -1.69 10.74 10.70
N GLU A 69 -1.87 11.72 11.61
CA GLU A 69 -1.72 11.50 13.05
C GLU A 69 -2.68 10.44 13.61
N GLU A 70 -3.94 10.41 13.13
CA GLU A 70 -4.92 9.42 13.57
C GLU A 70 -4.58 8.02 13.05
N ILE A 71 -4.08 7.93 11.82
CA ILE A 71 -3.67 6.67 11.19
C ILE A 71 -2.44 6.10 11.90
N ASP A 72 -1.42 6.93 12.16
CA ASP A 72 -0.22 6.53 12.89
C ASP A 72 -0.57 6.06 14.30
N ALA A 73 -1.42 6.79 15.02
CA ALA A 73 -1.88 6.38 16.35
C ALA A 73 -2.67 5.06 16.34
N MET A 74 -3.37 4.75 15.25
CA MET A 74 -4.06 3.47 15.09
C MET A 74 -3.10 2.34 14.76
N ALA A 75 -2.08 2.59 13.93
CA ALA A 75 -1.02 1.63 13.64
C ALA A 75 -0.26 1.24 14.93
N ASP A 76 0.08 2.21 15.77
CA ASP A 76 0.74 1.97 17.07
C ASP A 76 -0.12 1.10 17.99
N ARG A 77 -1.44 1.34 18.04
CA ARG A 77 -2.37 0.51 18.81
C ARG A 77 -2.45 -0.92 18.29
N PHE A 78 -2.50 -1.11 16.97
CA PHE A 78 -2.47 -2.46 16.39
C PHE A 78 -1.16 -3.18 16.67
N ARG A 79 -0.02 -2.46 16.62
CA ARG A 79 1.28 -3.03 16.95
C ARG A 79 1.34 -3.49 18.40
N ALA A 80 0.95 -2.63 19.34
CA ALA A 80 0.91 -2.96 20.76
C ALA A 80 -0.03 -4.15 21.07
N LEU A 81 -1.17 -4.26 20.36
CA LEU A 81 -2.05 -5.41 20.48
C LEU A 81 -1.41 -6.69 19.93
N SER A 82 -0.73 -6.61 18.79
CA SER A 82 -0.04 -7.75 18.18
C SER A 82 1.06 -8.28 19.09
N ASP A 83 1.88 -7.41 19.67
CA ASP A 83 2.97 -7.80 20.56
C ASP A 83 2.41 -8.55 21.78
N ARG A 84 1.28 -8.09 22.36
CA ARG A 84 0.58 -8.75 23.48
C ARG A 84 -0.06 -10.11 23.16
N LEU A 85 -0.34 -10.42 21.90
CA LEU A 85 -0.96 -11.69 21.48
C LEU A 85 0.08 -12.76 21.16
N ILE A 86 1.32 -12.34 20.88
CA ILE A 86 2.42 -13.22 20.51
C ILE A 86 3.29 -13.57 21.72
N ASP A 87 3.26 -12.74 22.77
CA ASP A 87 3.77 -13.04 24.12
C ASP A 87 2.85 -13.99 24.91
#